data_AF-A0AAW3C369-F1
#
_entry.id   AF-A0AAW3C369-F1
#
_cell.length_a   1.000
_cell.length_b   1.000
_cell.length_c   1.000
_cell.angle_alpha   90.00
_cell.angle_beta   90.00
_cell.angle_gamma   90.00
#
_symmetry.space_group_name_H-M   'P 1'
#
loop_
_entity.id
_entity.type
_entity.pdbx_description
1 polymer ?
#
loop_
_entity_poly.entity_id
_entity_poly.type
_entity_poly.pdbx_seq_one_letter_code
_entity_poly.pdbx_strand_id
1 'polypeptide(L)'
;MFSKGYSVLHRPYQHVAFAKRSTAGGVNLNKGALTKQERGDRFTEPEVYRSKANVTAMLKTRRKERRLILEERQRTLMENLNLDARTVEALHAGSRMPQTPSEMQAVRSSDDAIAEARHDSEDYSTTMRNLMRREVDRRDHMVDKFGQPPTSREFYQLFRRLRAADSDEEVVERHHRRLVEEHGVYPSSRIDSFMLDDDSYFPDWVHALPYSIRDRVKFGSLGLTEEDEALRVRLARLPRDARLREWKRLKAAKEYRAANEETLTLAELRDIRQGKRRFHWLQRKRQKRASALRRMAMRKPDEYELWPSSVTDFSQRIAFIAQHVENGLQTGGEWPLNEDALTKAKIKRRQNEAERTFLMSPGEKRMTTGAARGSMHGGMSELLAALEQPEKRYKKLSRKTYANRVNAIVHGDQDEHGRKYRRLHKLATRRQHQYDSLAEMALEKEVRKEPLVNVSGLNHTDDEHWTRHEKSWVDGMPSTRYGS
;
A
#
# COMPACT_ATOMS: atom_id res chain seq x y z
N MET A 1 -49.70 40.18 -21.56
CA MET A 1 -49.41 40.22 -20.11
C MET A 1 -49.44 38.80 -19.58
N PHE A 2 -48.27 38.18 -19.36
CA PHE A 2 -48.15 36.96 -18.57
C PHE A 2 -46.99 37.17 -17.61
N SER A 3 -47.29 37.08 -16.32
CA SER A 3 -46.39 37.36 -15.23
C SER A 3 -45.20 36.40 -15.28
N LYS A 4 -44.01 36.96 -15.03
CA LYS A 4 -42.80 36.21 -14.69
C LYS A 4 -43.10 35.42 -13.42
N GLY A 5 -43.56 34.18 -13.58
CA GLY A 5 -43.66 33.21 -12.51
C GLY A 5 -42.26 32.96 -11.96
N TYR A 6 -42.00 33.48 -10.77
CA TYR A 6 -40.83 33.16 -9.98
C TYR A 6 -40.77 31.64 -9.81
N SER A 7 -39.81 30.99 -10.48
CA SER A 7 -39.39 29.65 -10.11
C SER A 7 -38.60 29.75 -8.81
N VAL A 8 -39.33 29.90 -7.70
CA VAL A 8 -38.81 29.54 -6.39
C VAL A 8 -38.55 28.05 -6.48
N LEU A 9 -37.29 27.68 -6.75
CA LEU A 9 -36.83 26.30 -6.69
C LEU A 9 -37.21 25.77 -5.31
N HIS A 10 -38.31 25.02 -5.25
CA HIS A 10 -38.69 24.24 -4.09
C HIS A 10 -37.54 23.25 -3.84
N ARG A 11 -36.59 23.65 -3.00
CA ARG A 11 -35.87 22.66 -2.19
C ARG A 11 -36.96 21.80 -1.57
N PRO A 12 -36.85 20.45 -1.59
CA PRO A 12 -37.92 19.64 -1.04
C PRO A 12 -38.16 20.12 0.39
N TYR A 13 -39.40 20.53 0.71
CA TYR A 13 -39.74 21.22 1.97
C TYR A 13 -39.24 20.45 3.21
N GLN A 14 -39.14 19.13 3.09
CA GLN A 14 -38.53 18.21 4.05
C GLN A 14 -37.09 18.55 4.46
N HIS A 15 -36.28 19.18 3.60
CA HIS A 15 -34.90 19.56 3.91
C HIS A 15 -34.79 20.91 4.65
N VAL A 16 -35.86 21.69 4.72
CA VAL A 16 -35.84 23.04 5.33
C VAL A 16 -35.47 22.98 6.81
N ALA A 17 -35.86 21.92 7.52
CA ALA A 17 -35.58 21.73 8.94
C ALA A 17 -34.09 21.47 9.26
N PHE A 18 -33.29 21.02 8.28
CA PHE A 18 -31.90 20.60 8.49
C PHE A 18 -30.88 21.39 7.66
N ALA A 19 -31.29 21.91 6.51
CA ALA A 19 -30.38 22.58 5.58
C ALA A 19 -30.02 24.01 6.07
N LYS A 20 -28.78 24.43 5.78
CA LYS A 20 -28.38 25.83 5.98
C LYS A 20 -29.27 26.75 5.12
N ARG A 21 -29.82 27.78 5.76
CA ARG A 21 -30.64 28.82 5.13
C ARG A 21 -29.78 30.07 4.97
N SER A 22 -29.65 30.56 3.75
CA SER A 22 -28.93 31.81 3.46
C SER A 22 -29.66 32.55 2.35
N THR A 23 -30.00 33.80 2.59
CA THR A 23 -30.60 34.72 1.62
C THR A 23 -29.56 35.19 0.60
N ALA A 24 -28.30 35.34 1.02
CA ALA A 24 -27.16 35.72 0.18
C ALA A 24 -26.53 34.53 -0.57
N GLY A 25 -27.22 33.38 -0.68
CA GLY A 25 -26.69 32.19 -1.38
C GLY A 25 -25.49 31.51 -0.72
N GLY A 26 -25.15 31.86 0.52
CA GLY A 26 -23.97 31.34 1.22
C GLY A 26 -22.66 32.06 0.90
N VAL A 27 -22.71 33.25 0.30
CA VAL A 27 -21.51 34.06 0.02
C VAL A 27 -20.94 34.63 1.32
N ASN A 28 -19.75 34.17 1.72
CA ASN A 28 -19.04 34.57 2.93
C ASN A 28 -17.57 34.97 2.64
N LEU A 29 -17.36 35.83 1.65
CA LEU A 29 -16.03 36.30 1.26
C LEU A 29 -15.53 37.39 2.22
N ASN A 30 -14.47 37.09 2.98
CA ASN A 30 -13.74 38.08 3.75
C ASN A 30 -12.56 38.63 2.95
N LYS A 31 -12.62 39.89 2.55
CA LYS A 31 -11.57 40.57 1.77
C LYS A 31 -10.29 40.87 2.57
N GLY A 32 -10.34 40.82 3.91
CA GLY A 32 -9.17 41.01 4.78
C GLY A 32 -8.45 39.71 5.14
N ALA A 33 -8.98 38.54 4.74
CA ALA A 33 -8.34 37.26 4.99
C ALA A 33 -7.38 36.91 3.84
N LEU A 34 -6.16 36.45 4.18
CA LEU A 34 -5.16 36.08 3.19
C LEU A 34 -5.69 35.03 2.20
N THR A 35 -5.77 35.41 0.93
CA THR A 35 -6.27 34.53 -0.13
C THR A 35 -5.24 33.47 -0.51
N LYS A 36 -5.67 32.45 -1.26
CA LYS A 36 -4.72 31.45 -1.81
C LYS A 36 -3.69 32.07 -2.75
N GLN A 37 -4.04 33.17 -3.43
CA GLN A 37 -3.13 33.88 -4.33
C GLN A 37 -2.08 34.67 -3.55
N GLU A 38 -2.49 35.39 -2.50
CA GLU A 38 -1.58 36.17 -1.64
C GLU A 38 -0.60 35.28 -0.86
N ARG A 39 -1.06 34.10 -0.41
CA ARG A 39 -0.16 33.11 0.21
C ARG A 39 0.87 32.54 -0.78
N GLY A 40 0.69 32.73 -2.08
CA GLY A 40 1.60 32.26 -3.11
C GLY A 40 1.75 30.74 -3.12
N ASP A 41 3.00 30.27 -3.05
CA ASP A 41 3.34 28.85 -3.16
C ASP A 41 3.48 28.20 -1.78
N ARG A 42 2.77 27.08 -1.59
CA ARG A 42 2.71 26.35 -0.32
C ARG A 42 3.84 25.35 -0.12
N PHE A 43 4.78 25.22 -1.07
CA PHE A 43 5.87 24.25 -0.95
C PHE A 43 6.75 24.44 0.29
N THR A 44 6.79 25.66 0.85
CA THR A 44 7.52 26.00 2.09
C THR A 44 6.83 25.54 3.37
N GLU A 45 5.56 25.14 3.30
CA GLU A 45 4.82 24.66 4.48
C GLU A 45 5.29 23.26 4.89
N PRO A 46 5.51 22.99 6.19
CA PRO A 46 6.00 21.69 6.67
C PRO A 46 5.09 20.53 6.33
N GLU A 47 3.78 20.78 6.25
CA GLU A 47 2.80 19.77 5.84
C GLU A 47 2.97 19.33 4.38
N VAL A 48 3.57 20.16 3.53
CA VAL A 48 3.76 19.91 2.10
C VAL A 48 5.10 19.21 1.86
N TYR A 49 6.23 19.83 2.23
CA TYR A 49 7.55 19.25 1.92
C TYR A 49 7.90 18.01 2.75
N ARG A 50 7.29 17.81 3.94
CA ARG A 50 7.45 16.57 4.73
C ARG A 50 6.38 15.52 4.43
N SER A 51 5.46 15.78 3.49
CA SER A 51 4.37 14.85 3.18
C SER A 51 4.91 13.56 2.59
N LYS A 52 4.74 12.44 3.30
CA LYS A 52 5.06 11.09 2.83
C LYS A 52 3.84 10.30 2.37
N ALA A 53 2.66 10.91 2.44
CA ALA A 53 1.39 10.27 2.12
C ALA A 53 0.78 10.75 0.79
N ASN A 54 1.25 11.88 0.26
CA ASN A 54 0.71 12.51 -0.93
C ASN A 54 1.76 12.54 -2.05
N VAL A 55 1.50 11.83 -3.15
CA VAL A 55 2.38 11.76 -4.31
C VAL A 55 2.53 13.14 -4.99
N THR A 56 1.45 13.90 -5.11
CA THR A 56 1.48 15.24 -5.72
C THR A 56 2.36 16.19 -4.93
N ALA A 57 2.26 16.18 -3.59
CA ALA A 57 3.12 17.01 -2.73
C ALA A 57 4.60 16.65 -2.93
N MET A 58 4.94 15.36 -2.86
CA MET A 58 6.32 14.90 -3.06
C MET A 58 6.88 15.26 -4.44
N LEU A 59 6.07 15.07 -5.50
CA LEU A 59 6.47 15.37 -6.87
C LEU A 59 6.70 16.86 -7.09
N LYS A 60 5.72 17.69 -6.70
CA LYS A 60 5.77 19.14 -6.96
C LYS A 60 6.82 19.84 -6.11
N THR A 61 6.97 19.45 -4.85
CA THR A 61 8.00 20.03 -3.98
C THR A 61 9.39 19.73 -4.51
N ARG A 62 9.70 18.47 -4.86
CA ARG A 62 11.02 18.11 -5.40
C ARG A 62 11.35 18.85 -6.69
N ARG A 63 10.38 18.94 -7.62
CA ARG A 63 10.53 19.73 -8.85
C ARG A 63 10.80 21.20 -8.56
N LYS A 64 10.06 21.78 -7.61
CA LYS A 64 10.22 23.18 -7.22
C LYS A 64 11.59 23.43 -6.57
N GLU A 65 12.00 22.61 -5.61
CA GLU A 65 13.31 22.70 -4.95
C GLU A 65 14.45 22.60 -5.95
N ARG A 66 14.44 21.60 -6.83
CA ARG A 66 15.48 21.45 -7.86
C ARG A 66 15.53 22.63 -8.81
N ARG A 67 14.37 23.08 -9.28
CA ARG A 67 14.29 24.24 -10.17
C ARG A 67 14.91 25.48 -9.51
N LEU A 68 14.60 25.74 -8.23
CA LEU A 68 15.18 26.86 -7.49
C LEU A 68 16.70 26.71 -7.31
N ILE A 69 17.19 25.50 -7.00
CA ILE A 69 18.64 25.23 -6.89
C ILE A 69 19.35 25.45 -8.22
N LEU A 70 18.75 25.04 -9.35
CA LEU A 70 19.31 25.25 -10.68
C LEU A 70 19.32 26.74 -11.06
N GLU A 71 18.22 27.45 -10.82
CA GLU A 71 18.12 28.90 -11.05
C GLU A 71 19.17 29.66 -10.20
N GLU A 72 19.39 29.28 -8.95
CA GLU A 72 20.41 29.87 -8.07
C GLU A 72 21.84 29.56 -8.55
N ARG A 73 22.13 28.31 -8.94
CA ARG A 73 23.44 27.92 -9.51
C ARG A 73 23.75 28.67 -10.80
N GLN A 74 22.76 28.81 -11.67
CA GLN A 74 22.91 29.56 -12.91
C GLN A 74 23.15 31.03 -12.62
N ARG A 75 22.36 31.63 -11.72
CA ARG A 75 22.53 33.03 -11.31
C ARG A 75 23.92 33.30 -10.73
N THR A 76 24.37 32.49 -9.77
CA THR A 76 25.68 32.63 -9.15
C THR A 76 26.82 32.45 -10.16
N LEU A 77 26.67 31.57 -11.14
CA LEU A 77 27.62 31.44 -12.24
C LEU A 77 27.66 32.70 -13.13
N MET A 78 26.52 33.30 -13.47
CA MET A 78 26.48 34.54 -14.25
C MET A 78 27.10 35.72 -13.49
N GLU A 79 26.84 35.81 -12.18
CA GLU A 79 27.46 36.80 -11.30
C GLU A 79 29.00 36.62 -11.26
N ASN A 80 29.49 35.38 -11.14
CA ASN A 80 30.93 35.08 -11.15
C ASN A 80 31.61 35.40 -12.50
N LEU A 81 30.86 35.34 -13.60
CA LEU A 81 31.36 35.68 -14.94
C LEU A 81 31.32 37.19 -15.23
N ASN A 82 30.87 38.02 -14.29
CA ASN A 82 30.70 39.47 -14.42
C ASN A 82 29.90 39.87 -15.66
N LEU A 83 28.87 39.10 -16.00
CA LEU A 83 28.00 39.41 -17.14
C LEU A 83 26.89 40.39 -16.72
N ASP A 84 26.74 41.48 -17.47
CA ASP A 84 25.67 42.45 -17.25
C ASP A 84 24.29 41.81 -17.45
N ALA A 85 23.30 42.20 -16.65
CA ALA A 85 21.93 41.63 -16.71
C ALA A 85 21.31 41.65 -18.12
N ARG A 86 21.54 42.72 -18.90
CA ARG A 86 21.07 42.83 -20.30
C ARG A 86 21.75 41.83 -21.23
N THR A 87 23.03 41.54 -20.99
CA THR A 87 23.78 40.55 -21.78
C THR A 87 23.34 39.13 -21.43
N VAL A 88 23.11 38.84 -20.15
CA VAL A 88 22.56 37.57 -19.68
C VAL A 88 21.18 37.30 -20.29
N GLU A 89 20.27 38.28 -20.24
CA GLU A 89 18.92 38.15 -20.80
C GLU A 89 18.95 37.96 -22.33
N ALA A 90 19.84 38.67 -23.04
CA ALA A 90 20.00 38.51 -24.49
C ALA A 90 20.55 37.14 -24.89
N LEU A 91 21.51 36.60 -24.12
CA LEU A 91 22.04 35.25 -24.34
C LEU A 91 20.98 34.18 -24.03
N HIS A 92 20.23 34.34 -22.93
CA HIS A 92 19.15 33.43 -22.54
C HIS A 92 17.99 33.40 -23.53
N ALA A 93 17.61 34.57 -24.08
CA ALA A 93 16.58 34.68 -25.09
C ALA A 93 17.03 34.16 -26.46
N GLY A 94 18.32 33.81 -26.62
CA GLY A 94 18.92 33.46 -27.91
C GLY A 94 18.96 34.63 -28.89
N SER A 95 18.76 35.87 -28.41
CA SER A 95 18.74 37.07 -29.26
C SER A 95 20.14 37.58 -29.60
N ARG A 96 21.17 37.10 -28.89
CA ARG A 96 22.58 37.39 -29.14
C ARG A 96 23.41 36.11 -29.07
N MET A 97 24.34 35.95 -30.02
CA MET A 97 25.34 34.88 -29.97
C MET A 97 26.49 35.25 -29.02
N PRO A 98 27.05 34.29 -28.27
CA PRO A 98 28.17 34.54 -27.37
C PRO A 98 29.42 34.94 -28.16
N GLN A 99 30.04 36.06 -27.79
CA GLN A 99 31.23 36.63 -28.43
C GLN A 99 32.47 36.54 -27.55
N THR A 100 32.33 36.55 -26.23
CA THR A 100 33.45 36.49 -25.29
C THR A 100 33.60 35.11 -24.64
N PRO A 101 34.78 34.76 -24.09
CA PRO A 101 34.96 33.51 -23.34
C PRO A 101 33.97 33.35 -22.19
N SER A 102 33.67 34.44 -21.47
CA SER A 102 32.68 34.46 -20.39
C SER A 102 31.26 34.21 -20.91
N GLU A 103 30.88 34.83 -22.03
CA GLU A 103 29.58 34.59 -22.68
C GLU A 103 29.46 33.15 -23.21
N MET A 104 30.54 32.59 -23.77
CA MET A 104 30.57 31.19 -24.22
C MET A 104 30.43 30.22 -23.05
N GLN A 105 31.08 30.49 -21.91
CA GLN A 105 30.95 29.68 -20.70
C GLN A 105 29.54 29.75 -20.10
N ALA A 106 28.92 30.93 -20.11
CA ALA A 106 27.53 31.13 -19.70
C ALA A 106 26.54 30.35 -20.58
N VAL A 107 26.69 30.40 -21.91
CA VAL A 107 25.82 29.65 -22.82
C VAL A 107 26.05 28.14 -22.66
N ARG A 108 27.30 27.68 -22.63
CA ARG A 108 27.61 26.24 -22.43
C ARG A 108 27.03 25.70 -21.13
N SER A 109 27.23 26.41 -20.02
CA SER A 109 26.67 26.00 -18.73
C SER A 109 25.14 26.04 -18.71
N SER A 110 24.52 26.96 -19.46
CA SER A 110 23.06 27.02 -19.61
C SER A 110 22.54 25.87 -20.47
N ASP A 111 23.23 25.53 -21.57
CA ASP A 111 22.91 24.40 -22.42
C ASP A 111 23.10 23.07 -21.68
N ASP A 112 24.19 22.93 -20.93
CA ASP A 112 24.45 21.78 -20.05
C ASP A 112 23.37 21.68 -18.97
N ALA A 113 23.00 22.80 -18.32
CA ALA A 113 21.94 22.82 -17.33
C ALA A 113 20.56 22.51 -17.93
N ILE A 114 20.27 22.93 -19.16
CA ILE A 114 19.03 22.58 -19.87
C ILE A 114 19.04 21.10 -20.26
N ALA A 115 20.18 20.57 -20.72
CA ALA A 115 20.35 19.15 -21.00
C ALA A 115 20.13 18.34 -19.72
N GLU A 116 20.75 18.71 -18.60
CA GLU A 116 20.57 18.06 -17.30
C GLU A 116 19.13 18.21 -16.76
N ALA A 117 18.54 19.40 -16.83
CA ALA A 117 17.19 19.70 -16.33
C ALA A 117 16.07 19.04 -17.16
N ARG A 118 16.28 18.80 -18.45
CA ARG A 118 15.35 18.01 -19.28
C ARG A 118 15.21 16.57 -18.78
N HIS A 119 16.12 16.11 -17.93
CA HIS A 119 16.17 14.75 -17.42
C HIS A 119 15.82 14.68 -15.93
N ASP A 120 14.64 15.20 -15.53
CA ASP A 120 13.92 15.12 -14.22
C ASP A 120 13.81 13.67 -13.65
N SER A 121 14.93 12.97 -13.62
CA SER A 121 15.11 11.54 -13.46
C SER A 121 15.08 11.16 -11.99
N GLU A 122 15.60 12.03 -11.12
CA GLU A 122 15.66 11.79 -9.69
C GLU A 122 14.32 12.08 -8.95
N ASP A 123 13.24 12.46 -9.65
CA ASP A 123 11.96 12.78 -9.02
C ASP A 123 11.30 11.57 -8.37
N TYR A 124 11.57 10.37 -8.88
CA TYR A 124 10.92 9.15 -8.44
C TYR A 124 11.64 8.51 -7.25
N SER A 125 11.01 8.52 -6.08
CA SER A 125 11.53 7.88 -4.85
C SER A 125 10.85 6.57 -4.54
N THR A 126 11.51 5.75 -3.71
CA THR A 126 10.94 4.54 -3.11
C THR A 126 9.64 4.79 -2.35
N THR A 127 9.54 5.92 -1.66
CA THR A 127 8.31 6.32 -0.96
C THR A 127 7.17 6.57 -1.94
N MET A 128 7.41 7.30 -3.05
CA MET A 128 6.38 7.50 -4.09
C MET A 128 5.97 6.18 -4.73
N ARG A 129 6.93 5.31 -4.99
CA ARG A 129 6.67 3.96 -5.48
C ARG A 129 5.80 3.14 -4.54
N ASN A 130 6.13 3.17 -3.25
CA ASN A 130 5.35 2.48 -2.23
C ASN A 130 3.94 3.06 -2.10
N LEU A 131 3.76 4.37 -2.29
CA LEU A 131 2.44 5.00 -2.38
C LEU A 131 1.65 4.51 -3.61
N MET A 132 2.28 4.36 -4.77
CA MET A 132 1.61 3.82 -5.96
C MET A 132 1.15 2.37 -5.74
N ARG A 133 1.96 1.55 -5.06
CA ARG A 133 1.58 0.17 -4.68
C ARG A 133 0.62 0.10 -3.49
N ARG A 134 0.50 1.18 -2.70
CA ARG A 134 -0.37 1.23 -1.50
C ARG A 134 -1.83 0.97 -1.80
N GLU A 135 -2.32 1.31 -2.99
CA GLU A 135 -3.70 1.02 -3.36
C GLU A 135 -3.96 -0.49 -3.46
N VAL A 136 -2.99 -1.28 -3.92
CA VAL A 136 -3.08 -2.76 -3.91
C VAL A 136 -3.08 -3.28 -2.48
N ASP A 137 -2.12 -2.83 -1.66
CA ASP A 137 -2.02 -3.22 -0.24
C ASP A 137 -3.30 -2.85 0.54
N ARG A 138 -3.89 -1.68 0.25
CA ARG A 138 -5.15 -1.21 0.85
C ARG A 138 -6.32 -2.12 0.44
N ARG A 139 -6.43 -2.49 -0.84
CA ARG A 139 -7.49 -3.40 -1.32
C ARG A 139 -7.37 -4.76 -0.65
N ASP A 140 -6.17 -5.34 -0.64
CA ASP A 140 -5.91 -6.63 -0.01
C ASP A 140 -6.26 -6.58 1.50
N HIS A 141 -5.88 -5.50 2.20
CA HIS A 141 -6.27 -5.29 3.61
C HIS A 141 -7.79 -5.18 3.81
N MET A 142 -8.49 -4.42 2.95
CA MET A 142 -9.94 -4.25 3.05
C MET A 142 -10.69 -5.56 2.80
N VAL A 143 -10.22 -6.37 1.85
CA VAL A 143 -10.78 -7.70 1.57
C VAL A 143 -10.49 -8.66 2.73
N ASP A 144 -9.29 -8.62 3.32
CA ASP A 144 -8.94 -9.49 4.44
C ASP A 144 -9.73 -9.16 5.71
N LYS A 145 -9.96 -7.87 5.97
CA LYS A 145 -10.60 -7.39 7.21
C LYS A 145 -12.13 -7.38 7.16
N PHE A 146 -12.71 -7.10 5.99
CA PHE A 146 -14.15 -6.90 5.82
C PHE A 146 -14.75 -7.72 4.68
N GLY A 147 -13.98 -8.65 4.11
CA GLY A 147 -14.47 -9.54 3.06
C GLY A 147 -15.58 -10.44 3.58
N GLN A 148 -16.63 -10.58 2.79
CA GLN A 148 -17.63 -11.62 3.02
C GLN A 148 -17.05 -13.00 2.67
N PRO A 149 -17.63 -14.10 3.21
CA PRO A 149 -17.26 -15.44 2.79
C PRO A 149 -17.35 -15.58 1.26
N PRO A 150 -16.36 -16.22 0.61
CA PRO A 150 -16.32 -16.28 -0.84
C PRO A 150 -17.46 -17.11 -1.41
N THR A 151 -17.95 -16.71 -2.59
CA THR A 151 -18.86 -17.52 -3.41
C THR A 151 -18.16 -18.80 -3.91
N SER A 152 -18.93 -19.75 -4.48
CA SER A 152 -18.36 -21.05 -4.90
C SER A 152 -17.28 -20.88 -5.97
N ARG A 153 -17.53 -19.99 -6.92
CA ARG A 153 -16.60 -19.64 -7.99
C ARG A 153 -15.34 -18.96 -7.44
N GLU A 154 -15.48 -18.03 -6.51
CA GLU A 154 -14.33 -17.35 -5.88
C GLU A 154 -13.51 -18.32 -5.04
N PHE A 155 -14.16 -19.20 -4.29
CA PHE A 155 -13.50 -20.27 -3.52
C PHE A 155 -12.69 -21.18 -4.44
N TYR A 156 -13.28 -21.68 -5.53
CA TYR A 156 -12.57 -22.52 -6.49
C TYR A 156 -11.40 -21.80 -7.16
N GLN A 157 -11.54 -20.50 -7.47
CA GLN A 157 -10.44 -19.70 -7.99
C GLN A 157 -9.30 -19.54 -6.97
N LEU A 158 -9.60 -19.33 -5.70
CA LEU A 158 -8.60 -19.26 -4.63
C LEU A 158 -7.89 -20.60 -4.46
N PHE A 159 -8.65 -21.70 -4.39
CA PHE A 159 -8.13 -23.06 -4.28
C PHE A 159 -7.21 -23.40 -5.46
N ARG A 160 -7.68 -23.20 -6.70
CA ARG A 160 -6.91 -23.45 -7.91
C ARG A 160 -5.61 -22.64 -7.92
N ARG A 161 -5.66 -21.35 -7.54
CA ARG A 161 -4.46 -20.49 -7.47
C ARG A 161 -3.47 -20.94 -6.42
N LEU A 162 -3.94 -21.39 -5.25
CA LEU A 162 -3.04 -21.87 -4.18
C LEU A 162 -2.41 -23.20 -4.55
N ARG A 163 -3.16 -24.12 -5.15
CA ARG A 163 -2.62 -25.40 -5.64
C ARG A 163 -1.64 -25.23 -6.80
N ALA A 164 -1.92 -24.29 -7.71
CA ALA A 164 -1.05 -24.01 -8.84
C ALA A 164 0.18 -23.15 -8.49
N ALA A 165 0.26 -22.60 -7.27
CA ALA A 165 1.35 -21.71 -6.90
C ALA A 165 2.73 -22.41 -6.96
N ASP A 166 2.80 -23.66 -6.49
CA ASP A 166 4.04 -24.44 -6.49
C ASP A 166 4.40 -24.86 -7.93
N SER A 167 3.41 -25.32 -8.73
CA SER A 167 3.64 -25.65 -10.15
C SER A 167 4.05 -24.44 -10.99
N ASP A 168 3.49 -23.25 -10.71
CA ASP A 168 3.87 -22.01 -11.38
C ASP A 168 5.33 -21.65 -11.08
N GLU A 169 5.81 -21.89 -9.85
CA GLU A 169 7.20 -21.65 -9.46
C GLU A 169 8.14 -22.62 -10.18
N GLU A 170 7.80 -23.91 -10.27
CA GLU A 170 8.55 -24.91 -11.04
C GLU A 170 8.63 -24.59 -12.54
N VAL A 171 7.52 -24.13 -13.14
CA VAL A 171 7.47 -23.74 -14.55
C VAL A 171 8.36 -22.52 -14.81
N VAL A 172 8.31 -21.51 -13.93
CA VAL A 172 9.18 -20.33 -14.03
C VAL A 172 10.65 -20.74 -13.92
N GLU A 173 10.99 -21.63 -12.98
CA GLU A 173 12.36 -22.14 -12.83
C GLU A 173 12.83 -22.91 -14.07
N ARG A 174 11.97 -23.76 -14.66
CA ARG A 174 12.28 -24.47 -15.91
C ARG A 174 12.58 -23.49 -17.05
N HIS A 175 11.79 -22.43 -17.18
CA HIS A 175 12.04 -21.40 -18.19
C HIS A 175 13.31 -20.59 -17.88
N HIS A 176 13.65 -20.35 -16.60
CA HIS A 176 14.93 -19.74 -16.24
C HIS A 176 16.11 -20.61 -16.65
N ARG A 177 16.09 -21.91 -16.33
CA ARG A 177 17.16 -22.85 -16.72
C ARG A 177 17.34 -22.89 -18.23
N ARG A 178 16.23 -23.05 -18.97
CA ARG A 178 16.23 -23.01 -20.43
C ARG A 178 16.88 -21.74 -21.00
N LEU A 179 16.52 -20.59 -20.44
CA LEU A 179 17.04 -19.29 -20.89
C LEU A 179 18.55 -19.12 -20.63
N VAL A 180 19.05 -19.69 -19.54
CA VAL A 180 20.49 -19.69 -19.22
C VAL A 180 21.24 -20.69 -20.09
N GLU A 181 20.73 -21.92 -20.21
CA GLU A 181 21.40 -23.03 -20.89
C GLU A 181 21.38 -22.91 -22.42
N GLU A 182 20.23 -22.54 -23.02
CA GLU A 182 20.11 -22.47 -24.49
C GLU A 182 20.56 -21.12 -25.06
N HIS A 183 20.32 -20.02 -24.34
CA HIS A 183 20.54 -18.67 -24.85
C HIS A 183 21.67 -17.91 -24.15
N GLY A 184 22.30 -18.48 -23.11
CA GLY A 184 23.40 -17.84 -22.39
C GLY A 184 23.00 -16.56 -21.63
N VAL A 185 21.71 -16.36 -21.37
CA VAL A 185 21.20 -15.14 -20.73
C VAL A 185 21.24 -15.32 -19.20
N TYR A 186 22.41 -15.05 -18.62
CA TYR A 186 22.65 -15.20 -17.18
C TYR A 186 21.89 -14.17 -16.33
N PRO A 187 21.70 -14.43 -15.01
CA PRO A 187 21.08 -13.47 -14.10
C PRO A 187 21.71 -12.06 -14.14
N SER A 188 23.03 -11.97 -14.32
CA SER A 188 23.75 -10.69 -14.45
C SER A 188 23.26 -9.87 -15.66
N SER A 189 23.16 -10.48 -16.83
CA SER A 189 22.64 -9.85 -18.05
C SER A 189 21.16 -9.47 -17.92
N ARG A 190 20.37 -10.26 -17.17
CA ARG A 190 18.96 -9.94 -16.89
C ARG A 190 18.78 -8.76 -15.93
N ILE A 191 19.70 -8.57 -14.98
CA ILE A 191 19.68 -7.36 -14.14
C ILE A 191 20.05 -6.14 -14.98
N ASP A 192 21.05 -6.28 -15.86
CA ASP A 192 21.42 -5.21 -16.79
C ASP A 192 20.23 -4.82 -17.68
N SER A 193 19.55 -5.82 -18.25
CA SER A 193 18.36 -5.60 -19.09
C SER A 193 17.22 -4.94 -18.31
N PHE A 194 17.00 -5.35 -17.05
CA PHE A 194 16.01 -4.75 -16.16
C PHE A 194 16.28 -3.26 -15.90
N MET A 195 17.51 -2.93 -15.52
CA MET A 195 17.90 -1.57 -15.13
C MET A 195 18.00 -0.62 -16.32
N LEU A 196 18.38 -1.15 -17.48
CA LEU A 196 18.49 -0.39 -18.72
C LEU A 196 17.18 -0.28 -19.48
N ASP A 197 16.15 -1.02 -19.07
CA ASP A 197 14.87 -1.15 -19.77
C ASP A 197 15.06 -1.59 -21.23
N ASP A 198 15.93 -2.58 -21.43
CA ASP A 198 16.33 -3.09 -22.73
C ASP A 198 15.87 -4.53 -22.90
N ASP A 199 14.86 -4.73 -23.72
CA ASP A 199 14.25 -6.04 -23.94
C ASP A 199 15.01 -6.90 -24.97
N SER A 200 16.03 -6.35 -25.65
CA SER A 200 16.82 -7.07 -26.66
C SER A 200 17.65 -8.24 -26.12
N TYR A 201 17.82 -8.31 -24.80
CA TYR A 201 18.51 -9.41 -24.12
C TYR A 201 17.70 -10.71 -24.09
N PHE A 202 16.40 -10.65 -24.40
CA PHE A 202 15.49 -11.79 -24.31
C PHE A 202 15.11 -12.31 -25.71
N PRO A 203 15.06 -13.63 -25.91
CA PRO A 203 14.53 -14.20 -27.14
C PRO A 203 13.00 -14.03 -27.23
N ASP A 204 12.47 -14.04 -28.45
CA ASP A 204 11.05 -13.74 -28.75
C ASP A 204 10.05 -14.58 -27.94
N TRP A 205 10.37 -15.85 -27.68
CA TRP A 205 9.48 -16.74 -26.93
C TRP A 205 9.22 -16.25 -25.50
N VAL A 206 10.15 -15.49 -24.90
CA VAL A 206 9.97 -14.90 -23.57
C VAL A 206 8.85 -13.86 -23.59
N HIS A 207 8.73 -13.09 -24.67
CA HIS A 207 7.67 -12.09 -24.83
C HIS A 207 6.30 -12.74 -25.07
N ALA A 208 6.30 -13.91 -25.73
CA ALA A 208 5.11 -14.72 -26.00
C ALA A 208 4.65 -15.56 -24.80
N LEU A 209 5.40 -15.60 -23.69
CA LEU A 209 4.99 -16.32 -22.50
C LEU A 209 3.67 -15.77 -21.90
N PRO A 210 2.90 -16.61 -21.20
CA PRO A 210 1.71 -16.16 -20.49
C PRO A 210 2.01 -14.97 -19.56
N TYR A 211 1.18 -13.93 -19.63
CA TYR A 211 1.34 -12.70 -18.84
C TYR A 211 1.47 -12.93 -17.33
N SER A 212 0.92 -14.04 -16.81
CA SER A 212 1.00 -14.41 -15.39
C SER A 212 2.42 -14.77 -14.93
N ILE A 213 3.27 -15.28 -15.83
CA ILE A 213 4.64 -15.71 -15.53
C ILE A 213 5.70 -14.89 -16.27
N ARG A 214 5.37 -14.21 -17.37
CA ARG A 214 6.32 -13.49 -18.23
C ARG A 214 7.29 -12.59 -17.46
N ASP A 215 6.78 -11.69 -16.63
CA ASP A 215 7.62 -10.75 -15.87
C ASP A 215 8.46 -11.46 -14.79
N ARG A 216 7.94 -12.55 -14.22
CA ARG A 216 8.64 -13.40 -13.25
C ARG A 216 9.77 -14.20 -13.92
N VAL A 217 9.55 -14.68 -15.15
CA VAL A 217 10.58 -15.35 -15.95
C VAL A 217 11.71 -14.37 -16.29
N LYS A 218 11.40 -13.14 -16.66
CA LYS A 218 12.43 -12.12 -16.89
C LYS A 218 13.21 -11.78 -15.61
N PHE A 219 12.52 -11.43 -14.53
CA PHE A 219 13.15 -10.69 -13.41
C PHE A 219 13.01 -11.33 -12.02
N GLY A 220 12.21 -12.38 -11.84
CA GLY A 220 11.84 -12.90 -10.50
C GLY A 220 12.98 -13.51 -9.67
N SER A 221 14.08 -13.94 -10.31
CA SER A 221 15.23 -14.58 -9.65
C SER A 221 16.35 -13.60 -9.25
N LEU A 222 16.17 -12.29 -9.51
CA LEU A 222 17.24 -11.30 -9.48
C LEU A 222 17.46 -10.59 -8.14
N GLY A 223 16.69 -10.91 -7.09
CA GLY A 223 16.86 -10.30 -5.76
C GLY A 223 16.54 -8.81 -5.68
N LEU A 224 15.60 -8.32 -6.51
CA LEU A 224 15.30 -6.89 -6.63
C LEU A 224 14.61 -6.31 -5.39
N THR A 225 15.09 -5.15 -4.93
CA THR A 225 14.50 -4.39 -3.83
C THR A 225 13.57 -3.27 -4.32
N GLU A 226 12.75 -2.71 -3.43
CA GLU A 226 11.91 -1.55 -3.75
C GLU A 226 12.73 -0.32 -4.18
N GLU A 227 13.98 -0.22 -3.71
CA GLU A 227 14.95 0.79 -4.12
C GLU A 227 15.45 0.57 -5.54
N ASP A 228 15.74 -0.67 -5.90
CA ASP A 228 16.23 -1.04 -7.24
C ASP A 228 15.16 -0.78 -8.30
N GLU A 229 13.91 -1.19 -8.06
CA GLU A 229 12.86 -0.93 -9.04
C GLU A 229 12.36 0.54 -9.04
N ALA A 230 12.68 1.35 -8.02
CA ALA A 230 12.55 2.82 -8.10
C ALA A 230 13.72 3.46 -8.86
N LEU A 231 14.94 2.94 -8.66
CA LEU A 231 16.13 3.32 -9.42
C LEU A 231 15.92 3.04 -10.91
N ARG A 232 15.34 1.89 -11.29
CA ARG A 232 14.98 1.59 -12.69
C ARG A 232 14.16 2.71 -13.33
N VAL A 233 13.10 3.18 -12.67
CA VAL A 233 12.28 4.28 -13.19
C VAL A 233 13.10 5.57 -13.34
N ARG A 234 14.00 5.85 -12.38
CA ARG A 234 14.92 7.00 -12.49
C ARG A 234 15.86 6.85 -13.69
N LEU A 235 16.46 5.68 -13.86
CA LEU A 235 17.34 5.35 -14.98
C LEU A 235 16.59 5.44 -16.33
N ALA A 236 15.35 4.96 -16.39
CA ALA A 236 14.50 5.00 -17.58
C ALA A 236 14.18 6.44 -18.05
N ARG A 237 14.22 7.42 -17.15
CA ARG A 237 14.05 8.85 -17.47
C ARG A 237 15.33 9.53 -17.96
N LEU A 238 16.48 8.90 -17.74
CA LEU A 238 17.75 9.38 -18.29
C LEU A 238 17.88 8.97 -19.77
N PRO A 239 18.63 9.77 -20.55
CA PRO A 239 19.13 9.37 -21.86
C PRO A 239 19.90 8.06 -21.81
N ARG A 240 19.96 7.34 -22.93
CA ARG A 240 20.57 6.00 -22.99
C ARG A 240 22.05 6.00 -22.57
N ASP A 241 22.82 6.99 -23.00
CA ASP A 241 24.25 7.14 -22.69
C ASP A 241 24.49 7.44 -21.19
N ALA A 242 23.71 8.36 -20.62
CA ALA A 242 23.75 8.67 -19.19
C ALA A 242 23.30 7.48 -18.34
N ARG A 243 22.24 6.78 -18.78
CA ARG A 243 21.72 5.56 -18.15
C ARG A 243 22.78 4.48 -18.07
N LEU A 244 23.49 4.23 -19.17
CA LEU A 244 24.57 3.22 -19.23
C LEU A 244 25.73 3.57 -18.30
N ARG A 245 26.17 4.84 -18.28
CA ARG A 245 27.25 5.30 -17.39
C ARG A 245 26.85 5.16 -15.92
N GLU A 246 25.67 5.64 -15.58
CA GLU A 246 25.15 5.61 -14.22
C GLU A 246 24.90 4.17 -13.74
N TRP A 247 24.34 3.31 -14.60
CA TRP A 247 24.16 1.90 -14.28
C TRP A 247 25.50 1.20 -14.05
N LYS A 248 26.51 1.42 -14.90
CA LYS A 248 27.86 0.85 -14.69
C LYS A 248 28.46 1.28 -13.36
N ARG A 249 28.33 2.56 -13.00
CA ARG A 249 28.78 3.12 -11.71
C ARG A 249 28.07 2.45 -10.53
N LEU A 250 26.74 2.32 -10.61
CA LEU A 250 25.92 1.71 -9.56
C LEU A 250 26.14 0.20 -9.44
N LYS A 251 26.33 -0.50 -10.56
CA LYS A 251 26.69 -1.91 -10.60
C LYS A 251 28.02 -2.14 -9.89
N ALA A 252 29.06 -1.38 -10.22
CA ALA A 252 30.33 -1.44 -9.52
C ALA A 252 30.16 -1.18 -8.01
N ALA A 253 29.41 -0.15 -7.63
CA ALA A 253 29.14 0.13 -6.22
C ALA A 253 28.39 -1.00 -5.50
N LYS A 254 27.49 -1.73 -6.18
CA LYS A 254 26.78 -2.89 -5.63
C LYS A 254 27.70 -4.09 -5.46
N GLU A 255 28.59 -4.36 -6.41
CA GLU A 255 29.63 -5.40 -6.26
C GLU A 255 30.55 -5.10 -5.07
N TYR A 256 30.97 -3.83 -4.90
CA TYR A 256 31.73 -3.40 -3.72
C TYR A 256 30.95 -3.58 -2.41
N ARG A 257 29.64 -3.32 -2.40
CA ARG A 257 28.82 -3.57 -1.21
C ARG A 257 28.71 -5.06 -0.92
N ALA A 258 28.43 -5.88 -1.92
CA ALA A 258 28.34 -7.34 -1.78
C ALA A 258 29.65 -7.94 -1.24
N ALA A 259 30.80 -7.44 -1.70
CA ALA A 259 32.11 -7.83 -1.17
C ALA A 259 32.32 -7.44 0.31
N ASN A 260 31.71 -6.34 0.75
CA ASN A 260 31.80 -5.83 2.13
C ASN A 260 30.67 -6.35 3.05
N GLU A 261 29.67 -7.06 2.51
CA GLU A 261 28.51 -7.61 3.23
C GLU A 261 28.83 -8.83 4.11
N GLU A 262 30.11 -9.18 4.25
CA GLU A 262 30.56 -10.18 5.24
C GLU A 262 30.20 -9.75 6.68
N THR A 263 30.23 -8.44 6.96
CA THR A 263 29.90 -7.89 8.27
C THR A 263 28.56 -7.19 8.28
N LEU A 264 27.82 -7.32 9.38
CA LEU A 264 26.57 -6.58 9.59
C LEU A 264 26.88 -5.19 10.15
N THR A 265 26.29 -4.17 9.54
CA THR A 265 26.36 -2.80 10.05
C THR A 265 25.52 -2.62 11.31
N LEU A 266 25.84 -1.62 12.13
CA LEU A 266 25.08 -1.31 13.35
C LEU A 266 23.59 -1.02 13.07
N ALA A 267 23.29 -0.41 11.91
CA ALA A 267 21.92 -0.13 11.50
C ALA A 267 21.14 -1.43 11.21
N GLU A 268 21.77 -2.40 10.57
CA GLU A 268 21.18 -3.73 10.30
C GLU A 268 20.99 -4.52 11.59
N LEU A 269 21.98 -4.54 12.49
CA LEU A 269 21.85 -5.19 13.80
C LEU A 269 20.69 -4.61 14.61
N ARG A 270 20.50 -3.28 14.56
CA ARG A 270 19.35 -2.63 15.21
C ARG A 270 18.03 -3.04 14.56
N ASP A 271 17.95 -3.08 13.24
CA ASP A 271 16.73 -3.45 12.52
C ASP A 271 16.38 -4.93 12.76
N ILE A 272 17.37 -5.83 12.81
CA ILE A 272 17.24 -7.25 13.19
C ILE A 272 16.72 -7.37 14.63
N ARG A 273 17.36 -6.70 15.59
CA ARG A 273 16.95 -6.71 17.00
C ARG A 273 15.53 -6.17 17.20
N GLN A 274 15.13 -5.17 16.42
CA GLN A 274 13.77 -4.61 16.44
C GLN A 274 12.75 -5.47 15.67
N GLY A 275 13.18 -6.44 14.87
CA GLY A 275 12.32 -7.22 13.98
C GLY A 275 11.74 -6.41 12.81
N LYS A 276 12.31 -5.25 12.48
CA LYS A 276 11.85 -4.39 11.39
C LYS A 276 12.39 -4.89 10.06
N ARG A 277 11.49 -5.12 9.10
CA ARG A 277 11.85 -5.59 7.75
C ARG A 277 11.73 -4.45 6.75
N ARG A 278 12.87 -3.98 6.22
CA ARG A 278 12.90 -2.98 5.13
C ARG A 278 12.35 -3.58 3.84
N PHE A 279 12.83 -4.78 3.49
CA PHE A 279 12.35 -5.54 2.35
C PHE A 279 11.24 -6.50 2.81
N HIS A 280 10.00 -6.01 2.79
CA HIS A 280 8.83 -6.76 3.26
C HIS A 280 8.02 -7.39 2.13
N TRP A 281 8.59 -7.55 0.92
CA TRP A 281 7.88 -8.21 -0.18
C TRP A 281 7.48 -9.65 0.18
N LEU A 282 8.41 -10.44 0.74
CA LEU A 282 8.11 -11.80 1.17
C LEU A 282 7.02 -11.84 2.24
N GLN A 283 7.00 -10.85 3.15
CA GLN A 283 5.93 -10.70 4.14
C GLN A 283 4.59 -10.44 3.47
N ARG A 284 4.51 -9.56 2.47
CA ARG A 284 3.29 -9.32 1.68
C ARG A 284 2.83 -10.60 0.96
N LYS A 285 3.74 -11.34 0.32
CA LYS A 285 3.43 -12.63 -0.33
C LYS A 285 2.82 -13.63 0.66
N ARG A 286 3.44 -13.79 1.84
CA ARG A 286 2.95 -14.69 2.90
C ARG A 286 1.64 -14.22 3.50
N GLN A 287 1.46 -12.92 3.72
CA GLN A 287 0.20 -12.34 4.19
C GLN A 287 -0.93 -12.59 3.19
N LYS A 288 -0.68 -12.42 1.89
CA LYS A 288 -1.66 -12.68 0.83
C LYS A 288 -2.05 -14.17 0.77
N ARG A 289 -1.07 -15.06 0.93
CA ARG A 289 -1.32 -16.52 1.05
C ARG A 289 -2.17 -16.82 2.28
N ALA A 290 -1.83 -16.28 3.44
CA ALA A 290 -2.59 -16.46 4.68
C ALA A 290 -4.02 -15.90 4.55
N SER A 291 -4.20 -14.74 3.93
CA SER A 291 -5.52 -14.15 3.66
C SER A 291 -6.35 -15.00 2.70
N ALA A 292 -5.73 -15.59 1.67
CA ALA A 292 -6.40 -16.52 0.78
C ALA A 292 -6.86 -17.79 1.51
N LEU A 293 -5.98 -18.39 2.33
CA LEU A 293 -6.30 -19.54 3.18
C LEU A 293 -7.43 -19.22 4.15
N ARG A 294 -7.36 -18.09 4.86
CA ARG A 294 -8.39 -17.63 5.78
C ARG A 294 -9.75 -17.48 5.07
N ARG A 295 -9.78 -16.87 3.89
CA ARG A 295 -11.03 -16.72 3.12
C ARG A 295 -11.61 -18.06 2.67
N MET A 296 -10.78 -19.03 2.31
CA MET A 296 -11.27 -20.38 1.99
C MET A 296 -11.86 -21.07 3.23
N ALA A 297 -11.15 -21.00 4.37
CA ALA A 297 -11.59 -21.55 5.64
C ALA A 297 -12.90 -20.92 6.14
N MET A 298 -13.15 -19.63 5.90
CA MET A 298 -14.43 -18.98 6.24
C MET A 298 -15.64 -19.63 5.56
N ARG A 299 -15.46 -20.28 4.40
CA ARG A 299 -16.55 -20.95 3.67
C ARG A 299 -16.69 -22.41 4.11
N LYS A 300 -15.57 -23.11 4.25
CA LYS A 300 -15.51 -24.53 4.62
C LYS A 300 -14.41 -24.72 5.66
N PRO A 301 -14.73 -24.59 6.96
CA PRO A 301 -13.74 -24.70 8.03
C PRO A 301 -13.04 -26.06 8.03
N ASP A 302 -13.83 -27.13 7.91
CA ASP A 302 -13.37 -28.53 8.03
C ASP A 302 -12.32 -28.93 6.98
N GLU A 303 -12.37 -28.33 5.78
CA GLU A 303 -11.41 -28.63 4.69
C GLU A 303 -10.04 -27.94 4.88
N TYR A 304 -9.97 -26.91 5.72
CA TYR A 304 -8.76 -26.08 5.92
C TYR A 304 -8.43 -25.89 7.39
N GLU A 305 -8.71 -26.91 8.21
CA GLU A 305 -8.30 -26.95 9.61
C GLU A 305 -6.76 -26.89 9.71
N LEU A 306 -6.26 -26.07 10.65
CA LEU A 306 -4.81 -25.98 10.89
C LEU A 306 -4.28 -27.24 11.59
N TRP A 307 -5.09 -27.80 12.48
CA TRP A 307 -4.80 -29.01 13.22
C TRP A 307 -6.02 -29.93 13.15
N PRO A 308 -5.87 -31.24 12.89
CA PRO A 308 -7.00 -32.15 12.75
C PRO A 308 -7.83 -32.22 14.03
N SER A 309 -9.13 -31.93 13.94
CA SER A 309 -10.05 -31.94 15.08
C SER A 309 -10.16 -33.29 15.82
N SER A 310 -9.92 -34.40 15.12
CA SER A 310 -9.95 -35.75 15.72
C SER A 310 -8.67 -36.15 16.44
N VAL A 311 -7.57 -35.42 16.26
CA VAL A 311 -6.23 -35.80 16.78
C VAL A 311 -5.90 -34.98 18.01
N THR A 312 -5.63 -35.68 19.12
CA THR A 312 -5.18 -35.04 20.36
C THR A 312 -3.80 -34.42 20.19
N ASP A 313 -3.65 -33.14 20.54
CA ASP A 313 -2.38 -32.43 20.50
C ASP A 313 -1.59 -32.61 21.81
N PHE A 314 -0.51 -33.41 21.78
CA PHE A 314 0.37 -33.56 22.93
C PHE A 314 1.16 -32.30 23.24
N SER A 315 1.45 -31.45 22.24
CA SER A 315 2.12 -30.17 22.46
C SER A 315 1.23 -29.21 23.26
N GLN A 316 -0.08 -29.24 23.02
CA GLN A 316 -1.07 -28.54 23.83
C GLN A 316 -1.11 -29.05 25.28
N ARG A 317 -0.97 -30.37 25.50
CA ARG A 317 -0.86 -30.94 26.87
C ARG A 317 0.39 -30.45 27.59
N ILE A 318 1.53 -30.39 26.90
CA ILE A 318 2.77 -29.82 27.46
C ILE A 318 2.59 -28.34 27.78
N ALA A 319 1.97 -27.57 26.87
CA ALA A 319 1.65 -26.16 27.10
C ALA A 319 0.68 -25.99 28.29
N PHE A 320 -0.27 -26.89 28.47
CA PHE A 320 -1.20 -26.89 29.60
C PHE A 320 -0.46 -27.15 30.93
N ILE A 321 0.49 -28.10 30.98
CA ILE A 321 1.36 -28.30 32.13
C ILE A 321 2.23 -27.06 32.37
N ALA A 322 2.80 -26.48 31.31
CA ALA A 322 3.57 -25.25 31.41
C ALA A 322 2.73 -24.08 31.96
N GLN A 323 1.45 -23.99 31.62
CA GLN A 323 0.54 -23.01 32.23
C GLN A 323 0.29 -23.28 33.72
N HIS A 324 0.26 -24.53 34.17
CA HIS A 324 0.19 -24.83 35.61
C HIS A 324 1.44 -24.33 36.34
N VAL A 325 2.62 -24.58 35.77
CA VAL A 325 3.90 -24.09 36.30
C VAL A 325 3.94 -22.57 36.28
N GLU A 326 3.60 -21.96 35.15
CA GLU A 326 3.54 -20.51 34.97
C GLU A 326 2.67 -19.89 36.05
N ASN A 327 1.51 -20.47 36.36
CA ASN A 327 0.56 -19.94 37.35
C ASN A 327 0.86 -20.34 38.81
N GLY A 328 1.87 -21.17 39.06
CA GLY A 328 2.26 -21.62 40.39
C GLY A 328 1.26 -22.60 41.03
N LEU A 329 0.51 -23.35 40.21
CA LEU A 329 -0.40 -24.38 40.68
C LEU A 329 0.38 -25.68 40.90
N GLN A 330 0.28 -26.26 42.10
CA GLN A 330 0.93 -27.53 42.41
C GLN A 330 0.27 -28.67 41.61
N THR A 331 1.06 -29.37 40.80
CA THR A 331 0.59 -30.43 39.90
C THR A 331 0.72 -31.83 40.49
N GLY A 332 1.59 -32.05 41.47
CA GLY A 332 1.74 -33.33 42.17
C GLY A 332 2.23 -34.52 41.32
N GLY A 333 2.51 -34.31 40.04
CA GLY A 333 2.86 -35.40 39.10
C GLY A 333 1.66 -36.22 38.62
N GLU A 334 0.42 -35.81 38.93
CA GLU A 334 -0.80 -36.50 38.52
C GLU A 334 -1.26 -36.04 37.13
N TRP A 335 -1.73 -36.98 36.29
CA TRP A 335 -2.29 -36.70 34.96
C TRP A 335 -3.54 -37.55 34.73
N PRO A 336 -4.66 -36.99 34.22
CA PRO A 336 -4.85 -35.62 33.72
C PRO A 336 -5.04 -34.58 34.83
N LEU A 337 -4.52 -33.37 34.59
CA LEU A 337 -4.66 -32.22 35.48
C LEU A 337 -6.04 -31.54 35.32
N ASN A 338 -6.51 -30.85 36.36
CA ASN A 338 -7.82 -30.22 36.38
C ASN A 338 -7.83 -28.84 35.69
N GLU A 339 -8.54 -28.71 34.57
CA GLU A 339 -8.70 -27.46 33.81
C GLU A 339 -9.35 -26.32 34.62
N ASP A 340 -10.37 -26.62 35.41
CA ASP A 340 -11.06 -25.62 36.23
C ASP A 340 -10.17 -25.13 37.39
N ALA A 341 -9.28 -25.98 37.89
CA ALA A 341 -8.30 -25.57 38.88
C ALA A 341 -7.28 -24.58 38.27
N LEU A 342 -6.81 -24.85 37.05
CA LEU A 342 -5.92 -23.94 36.33
C LEU A 342 -6.57 -22.58 36.06
N THR A 343 -7.83 -22.56 35.60
CA THR A 343 -8.53 -21.32 35.29
C THR A 343 -8.73 -20.46 36.53
N LYS A 344 -9.12 -21.06 37.66
CA LYS A 344 -9.20 -20.39 38.96
C LYS A 344 -7.83 -19.87 39.41
N ALA A 345 -6.78 -20.66 39.23
CA ALA A 345 -5.42 -20.24 39.55
C ALA A 345 -4.96 -19.04 38.69
N LYS A 346 -5.25 -19.03 37.39
CA LYS A 346 -4.99 -17.89 36.48
C LYS A 346 -5.70 -16.62 36.95
N ILE A 347 -6.99 -16.70 37.28
CA ILE A 347 -7.76 -15.55 37.76
C ILE A 347 -7.18 -15.02 39.08
N LYS A 348 -6.91 -15.93 40.03
CA LYS A 348 -6.33 -15.58 41.34
C LYS A 348 -4.95 -14.95 41.18
N ARG A 349 -4.11 -15.49 40.29
CA ARG A 349 -2.79 -14.92 39.99
C ARG A 349 -2.90 -13.52 39.38
N ARG A 350 -3.75 -13.31 38.38
CA ARG A 350 -3.99 -11.96 37.81
C ARG A 350 -4.47 -10.96 38.86
N GLN A 351 -5.27 -11.39 39.84
CA GLN A 351 -5.71 -10.53 40.95
C GLN A 351 -4.60 -10.22 41.93
N ASN A 352 -3.76 -11.20 42.24
CA ASN A 352 -2.60 -11.02 43.10
C ASN A 352 -1.54 -10.13 42.43
N GLU A 353 -1.27 -10.32 41.14
CA GLU A 353 -0.37 -9.47 40.32
C GLU A 353 -0.89 -8.03 40.19
N ALA A 354 -2.21 -7.84 40.21
CA ALA A 354 -2.80 -6.50 40.26
C ALA A 354 -2.66 -5.83 41.65
N GLU A 355 -2.20 -6.57 42.67
CA GLU A 355 -2.01 -6.10 44.06
C GLU A 355 -3.27 -5.49 44.71
N ARG A 356 -4.46 -5.84 44.19
CA ARG A 356 -5.76 -5.30 44.63
C ARG A 356 -6.43 -6.11 45.73
N THR A 357 -5.70 -6.96 46.43
CA THR A 357 -6.24 -7.91 47.42
C THR A 357 -7.05 -7.21 48.52
N PHE A 358 -6.60 -6.06 49.02
CA PHE A 358 -7.32 -5.26 50.02
C PHE A 358 -8.30 -4.24 49.43
N LEU A 359 -8.17 -3.93 48.14
CA LEU A 359 -8.94 -2.89 47.43
C LEU A 359 -10.06 -3.46 46.55
N MET A 360 -10.41 -4.74 46.74
CA MET A 360 -11.45 -5.38 45.93
C MET A 360 -12.80 -4.71 46.16
N SER A 361 -13.38 -4.18 45.09
CA SER A 361 -14.73 -3.66 45.07
C SER A 361 -15.77 -4.77 45.28
N PRO A 362 -17.00 -4.44 45.71
CA PRO A 362 -18.08 -5.43 45.84
C PRO A 362 -18.38 -6.19 44.54
N GLY A 363 -18.21 -5.54 43.39
CA GLY A 363 -18.35 -6.18 42.08
C GLY A 363 -17.26 -7.23 41.81
N GLU A 364 -16.00 -6.92 42.13
CA GLU A 364 -14.88 -7.85 42.02
C GLU A 364 -15.05 -9.04 42.97
N LYS A 365 -15.44 -8.80 44.24
CA LYS A 365 -15.71 -9.86 45.23
C LYS A 365 -16.86 -10.79 44.81
N ARG A 366 -17.90 -10.27 44.15
CA ARG A 366 -19.00 -11.10 43.62
C ARG A 366 -18.56 -11.95 42.43
N MET A 367 -17.72 -11.41 41.54
CA MET A 367 -17.20 -12.18 40.42
C MET A 367 -16.25 -13.30 40.86
N THR A 368 -15.42 -13.07 41.87
CA THR A 368 -14.52 -14.12 42.38
C THR A 368 -15.25 -15.24 43.11
N THR A 369 -16.25 -14.89 43.92
CA THR A 369 -17.07 -15.87 44.63
C THR A 369 -18.01 -16.64 43.69
N GLY A 370 -18.54 -15.99 42.65
CA GLY A 370 -19.30 -16.63 41.58
C GLY A 370 -18.46 -17.59 40.73
N ALA A 371 -17.23 -17.20 40.38
CA ALA A 371 -16.27 -18.06 39.67
C ALA A 371 -15.82 -19.29 40.48
N ALA A 372 -15.83 -19.20 41.82
CA ALA A 372 -15.44 -20.29 42.71
C ALA A 372 -16.53 -21.38 42.84
N ARG A 373 -17.81 -21.00 42.75
CA ARG A 373 -18.98 -21.89 42.83
C ARG A 373 -19.26 -22.49 41.45
N GLY A 374 -18.62 -23.62 41.16
CA GLY A 374 -18.57 -24.29 39.85
C GLY A 374 -19.90 -24.79 39.28
N SER A 375 -20.81 -23.89 38.94
CA SER A 375 -22.05 -24.19 38.22
C SER A 375 -22.32 -23.13 37.16
N MET A 376 -21.44 -23.06 36.17
CA MET A 376 -21.71 -22.38 34.90
C MET A 376 -21.96 -23.48 33.87
N HIS A 377 -23.10 -23.43 33.17
CA HIS A 377 -23.53 -24.49 32.25
C HIS A 377 -22.68 -24.60 30.96
N GLY A 378 -21.53 -23.92 30.91
CA GLY A 378 -20.44 -24.04 29.94
C GLY A 378 -19.14 -23.78 30.71
N GLY A 379 -18.11 -24.59 30.48
CA GLY A 379 -16.90 -24.64 31.32
C GLY A 379 -16.23 -23.27 31.50
N MET A 380 -15.64 -23.02 32.67
CA MET A 380 -14.94 -21.76 32.95
C MET A 380 -13.73 -21.56 32.01
N SER A 381 -13.12 -22.66 31.56
CA SER A 381 -12.04 -22.67 30.58
C SER A 381 -12.47 -22.08 29.23
N GLU A 382 -13.63 -22.47 28.71
CA GLU A 382 -14.18 -21.95 27.45
C GLU A 382 -14.51 -20.46 27.55
N LEU A 383 -15.05 -20.02 28.68
CA LEU A 383 -15.35 -18.61 28.92
C LEU A 383 -14.09 -17.74 28.97
N LEU A 384 -13.03 -18.20 29.64
CA LEU A 384 -11.74 -17.50 29.65
C LEU A 384 -11.10 -17.49 28.27
N ALA A 385 -11.16 -18.61 27.53
CA ALA A 385 -10.66 -18.67 26.16
C ALA A 385 -11.41 -17.69 25.24
N ALA A 386 -12.73 -17.55 25.40
CA ALA A 386 -13.52 -16.54 24.69
C ALA A 386 -13.15 -15.10 25.09
N LEU A 387 -12.87 -14.85 26.38
CA LEU A 387 -12.44 -13.54 26.87
C LEU A 387 -11.06 -13.13 26.34
N GLU A 388 -10.18 -14.11 26.08
CA GLU A 388 -8.84 -13.89 25.52
C GLU A 388 -8.88 -13.52 24.02
N GLN A 389 -10.01 -13.71 23.34
CA GLN A 389 -10.17 -13.27 21.95
C GLN A 389 -10.23 -11.72 21.89
N PRO A 390 -9.28 -11.06 21.20
CA PRO A 390 -9.23 -9.59 21.14
C PRO A 390 -10.26 -9.05 20.14
N GLU A 391 -11.55 -9.16 20.48
CA GLU A 391 -12.64 -8.64 19.65
C GLU A 391 -12.88 -7.14 19.83
N LYS A 392 -13.37 -6.51 18.77
CA LYS A 392 -13.69 -5.08 18.80
C LYS A 392 -14.98 -4.85 19.57
N ARG A 393 -14.91 -4.08 20.66
CA ARG A 393 -16.07 -3.70 21.47
C ARG A 393 -17.12 -2.90 20.69
N TYR A 394 -18.39 -3.16 21.01
CA TYR A 394 -19.53 -2.40 20.50
C TYR A 394 -19.62 -1.00 21.13
N LYS A 395 -20.03 -0.01 20.33
CA LYS A 395 -20.34 1.34 20.81
C LYS A 395 -21.79 1.44 21.27
N LYS A 396 -22.07 2.27 22.28
CA LYS A 396 -23.43 2.58 22.73
C LYS A 396 -24.23 3.26 21.60
N LEU A 397 -25.47 2.81 21.38
CA LEU A 397 -26.37 3.34 20.33
C LEU A 397 -27.68 3.85 20.96
N SER A 398 -28.31 4.81 20.28
CA SER A 398 -29.71 5.17 20.58
C SER A 398 -30.64 4.00 20.25
N ARG A 399 -31.75 3.88 21.00
CA ARG A 399 -32.75 2.79 20.85
C ARG A 399 -33.25 2.67 19.41
N LYS A 400 -33.60 3.78 18.75
CA LYS A 400 -34.04 3.79 17.35
C LYS A 400 -32.97 3.28 16.39
N THR A 401 -31.73 3.73 16.57
CA THR A 401 -30.59 3.30 15.73
C THR A 401 -30.26 1.83 15.95
N TYR A 402 -30.37 1.34 17.19
CA TYR A 402 -30.21 -0.06 17.53
C TYR A 402 -31.29 -0.92 16.87
N ALA A 403 -32.57 -0.56 17.02
CA ALA A 403 -33.69 -1.27 16.38
C ALA A 403 -33.54 -1.33 14.85
N ASN A 404 -33.19 -0.20 14.23
CA ASN A 404 -32.92 -0.15 12.78
C ASN A 404 -31.74 -1.03 12.37
N ARG A 405 -30.71 -1.15 13.22
CA ARG A 405 -29.56 -2.01 12.97
C ARG A 405 -29.96 -3.49 13.08
N VAL A 406 -30.65 -3.88 14.14
CA VAL A 406 -31.17 -5.25 14.30
C VAL A 406 -32.02 -5.62 13.10
N ASN A 407 -32.94 -4.74 12.68
CA ASN A 407 -33.75 -4.97 11.49
C ASN A 407 -32.89 -5.15 10.22
N ALA A 408 -31.88 -4.31 10.02
CA ALA A 408 -30.98 -4.42 8.87
C ALA A 408 -30.08 -5.68 8.89
N ILE A 409 -29.74 -6.19 10.08
CA ILE A 409 -29.01 -7.46 10.26
C ILE A 409 -29.94 -8.63 9.92
N VAL A 410 -31.18 -8.62 10.41
CA VAL A 410 -32.19 -9.63 10.07
C VAL A 410 -32.43 -9.69 8.56
N HIS A 411 -32.44 -8.54 7.89
CA HIS A 411 -32.54 -8.46 6.42
C HIS A 411 -31.23 -8.74 5.67
N GLY A 412 -30.10 -8.94 6.36
CA GLY A 412 -28.82 -9.32 5.76
C GLY A 412 -28.07 -8.21 4.98
N ASP A 413 -28.39 -6.93 5.16
CA ASP A 413 -27.69 -5.81 4.48
C ASP A 413 -26.55 -5.20 5.32
N GLN A 414 -26.59 -5.37 6.64
CA GLN A 414 -25.60 -4.84 7.58
C GLN A 414 -24.98 -5.95 8.43
N ASP A 415 -23.75 -5.70 8.88
CA ASP A 415 -23.11 -6.52 9.90
C ASP A 415 -23.42 -6.07 11.34
N GLU A 416 -22.92 -6.83 12.30
CA GLU A 416 -23.07 -6.59 13.76
C GLU A 416 -22.62 -5.18 14.20
N HIS A 417 -21.63 -4.59 13.53
CA HIS A 417 -21.13 -3.25 13.82
C HIS A 417 -21.87 -2.14 13.04
N GLY A 418 -22.83 -2.50 12.18
CA GLY A 418 -23.64 -1.62 11.35
C GLY A 418 -22.94 -1.12 10.08
N ARG A 419 -21.90 -1.83 9.62
CA ARG A 419 -21.26 -1.58 8.33
C ARG A 419 -22.10 -2.25 7.24
N LYS A 420 -22.40 -1.51 6.17
CA LYS A 420 -23.22 -2.02 5.05
C LYS A 420 -22.37 -2.86 4.11
N TYR A 421 -22.78 -4.09 3.82
CA TYR A 421 -22.01 -5.03 2.99
C TYR A 421 -21.72 -4.49 1.60
N ARG A 422 -22.75 -3.97 0.91
CA ARG A 422 -22.61 -3.40 -0.45
C ARG A 422 -21.63 -2.23 -0.50
N ARG A 423 -21.60 -1.40 0.55
CA ARG A 423 -20.69 -0.26 0.64
C ARG A 423 -19.26 -0.75 0.87
N LEU A 424 -19.05 -1.68 1.79
CA LEU A 424 -17.73 -2.26 2.07
C LEU A 424 -17.15 -2.97 0.83
N HIS A 425 -17.97 -3.74 0.10
CA HIS A 425 -17.55 -4.37 -1.14
C HIS A 425 -17.07 -3.35 -2.19
N LYS A 426 -17.81 -2.25 -2.38
CA LYS A 426 -17.37 -1.15 -3.28
C LYS A 426 -16.08 -0.50 -2.80
N LEU A 427 -15.92 -0.29 -1.49
CA LEU A 427 -14.71 0.29 -0.89
C LEU A 427 -13.49 -0.63 -1.00
N ALA A 428 -13.68 -1.95 -0.99
CA ALA A 428 -12.63 -2.95 -1.12
C ALA A 428 -12.21 -3.18 -2.58
N THR A 429 -13.13 -3.05 -3.54
CA THR A 429 -12.86 -3.34 -4.96
C THR A 429 -12.40 -2.13 -5.76
N ARG A 430 -12.88 -0.92 -5.44
CA ARG A 430 -12.57 0.31 -6.19
C ARG A 430 -11.57 1.18 -5.44
N ARG A 431 -10.80 1.96 -6.21
CA ARG A 431 -9.94 3.01 -5.66
C ARG A 431 -10.78 4.09 -4.98
N GLN A 432 -10.27 4.59 -3.86
CA GLN A 432 -10.86 5.72 -3.13
C GLN A 432 -10.03 7.00 -3.26
N HIS A 433 -8.70 6.87 -3.38
CA HIS A 433 -7.81 8.01 -3.54
C HIS A 433 -8.15 8.77 -4.82
N GLN A 434 -8.35 10.08 -4.71
CA GLN A 434 -8.59 10.96 -5.85
C GLN A 434 -7.24 11.54 -6.30
N TYR A 435 -7.11 11.84 -7.58
CA TYR A 435 -5.91 12.51 -8.07
C TYR A 435 -5.93 13.98 -7.67
N ASP A 436 -4.83 14.46 -7.09
CA ASP A 436 -4.70 15.87 -6.69
C ASP A 436 -4.21 16.75 -7.84
N SER A 437 -3.60 16.16 -8.89
CA SER A 437 -3.10 16.90 -10.04
C SER A 437 -3.00 16.04 -11.31
N LEU A 438 -3.09 16.67 -12.48
CA LEU A 438 -2.79 16.02 -13.77
C LEU A 438 -1.37 15.44 -13.83
N ALA A 439 -0.41 16.04 -13.14
CA ALA A 439 0.95 15.52 -13.03
C ALA A 439 1.00 14.16 -12.30
N GLU A 440 0.15 13.96 -11.29
CA GLU A 440 -0.01 12.67 -10.60
C GLU A 440 -0.65 11.63 -11.51
N MET A 441 -1.65 12.03 -12.31
CA MET A 441 -2.26 11.15 -13.31
C MET A 441 -1.26 10.71 -14.38
N ALA A 442 -0.43 11.63 -14.86
CA ALA A 442 0.61 11.33 -15.84
C ALA A 442 1.66 10.37 -15.25
N LEU A 443 2.13 10.64 -14.03
CA LEU A 443 3.06 9.77 -13.31
C LEU A 443 2.46 8.36 -13.09
N GLU A 444 1.20 8.27 -12.68
CA GLU A 444 0.55 6.97 -12.51
C GLU A 444 0.42 6.23 -13.83
N LYS A 445 0.11 6.91 -14.93
CA LYS A 445 0.03 6.31 -16.27
C LYS A 445 1.39 5.75 -16.72
N GLU A 446 2.47 6.47 -16.44
CA GLU A 446 3.86 6.03 -16.72
C GLU A 446 4.20 4.76 -15.92
N VAL A 447 4.01 4.80 -14.60
CA VAL A 447 4.46 3.75 -13.67
C VAL A 447 3.51 2.54 -13.62
N ARG A 448 2.28 2.65 -14.13
CA ARG A 448 1.30 1.55 -14.05
C ARG A 448 1.69 0.32 -14.88
N LYS A 449 2.44 0.49 -15.96
CA LYS A 449 2.89 -0.61 -16.84
C LYS A 449 4.23 -1.22 -16.40
N GLU A 450 4.71 -0.90 -15.20
CA GLU A 450 5.92 -1.49 -14.65
C GLU A 450 5.76 -3.01 -14.45
N PRO A 451 6.76 -3.82 -14.84
CA PRO A 451 6.73 -5.26 -14.74
C PRO A 451 6.57 -5.72 -13.29
N LEU A 452 5.73 -6.72 -13.09
CA LEU A 452 5.44 -7.26 -11.76
C LEU A 452 6.39 -8.43 -11.44
N VAL A 453 7.59 -8.08 -11.00
CA VAL A 453 8.71 -9.03 -10.75
C VAL A 453 8.31 -10.21 -9.84
N ASN A 454 7.55 -9.93 -8.77
CA ASN A 454 7.30 -10.91 -7.71
C ASN A 454 5.81 -11.24 -7.50
N VAL A 455 4.93 -10.77 -8.38
CA VAL A 455 3.47 -11.05 -8.36
C VAL A 455 3.11 -11.78 -9.64
N SER A 456 1.97 -12.48 -9.63
CA SER A 456 1.32 -12.80 -10.90
C SER A 456 1.10 -11.52 -11.70
N GLY A 457 1.62 -11.49 -12.92
CA GLY A 457 1.42 -10.37 -13.84
C GLY A 457 -0.07 -10.17 -14.15
N LEU A 458 -0.42 -8.92 -14.45
CA LEU A 458 -1.70 -8.55 -15.04
C LEU A 458 -1.55 -8.57 -16.56
N ASN A 459 -2.63 -8.87 -17.27
CA ASN A 459 -2.59 -8.78 -18.73
C ASN A 459 -2.55 -7.30 -19.14
N HIS A 460 -1.40 -6.85 -19.61
CA HIS A 460 -1.22 -5.55 -20.24
C HIS A 460 -1.38 -5.73 -21.74
N THR A 461 -2.59 -5.51 -22.24
CA THR A 461 -2.84 -5.49 -23.68
C THR A 461 -2.25 -4.21 -24.29
N ASP A 462 -1.80 -4.29 -25.54
CA ASP A 462 -1.17 -3.16 -26.24
C ASP A 462 -2.10 -1.93 -26.27
N ASP A 463 -3.40 -2.19 -26.35
CA ASP A 463 -4.44 -1.19 -26.39
C ASP A 463 -5.03 -0.76 -25.04
N GLU A 464 -4.45 -1.18 -23.90
CA GLU A 464 -5.01 -0.90 -22.57
C GLU A 464 -5.27 0.61 -22.36
N HIS A 465 -4.41 1.47 -22.93
CA HIS A 465 -4.46 2.93 -22.85
C HIS A 465 -4.95 3.63 -24.11
N TRP A 466 -5.28 2.88 -25.16
CA TRP A 466 -5.88 3.46 -26.35
C TRP A 466 -7.31 3.87 -26.06
N THR A 467 -7.86 4.74 -26.89
CA THR A 467 -9.27 5.14 -26.81
C THR A 467 -10.14 3.89 -26.94
N ARG A 468 -10.92 3.60 -25.88
CA ARG A 468 -11.83 2.45 -25.87
C ARG A 468 -13.20 2.75 -26.46
N HIS A 469 -13.45 4.00 -26.81
CA HIS A 469 -14.73 4.46 -27.32
C HIS A 469 -15.21 3.65 -28.54
N GLU A 470 -14.29 3.30 -29.43
CA GLU A 470 -14.57 2.48 -30.63
C GLU A 470 -14.48 0.97 -30.39
N LYS A 471 -13.94 0.54 -29.22
CA LYS A 471 -13.73 -0.87 -28.86
C LYS A 471 -14.82 -1.44 -27.97
N SER A 472 -15.39 -0.59 -27.12
CA SER A 472 -16.45 -0.92 -26.19
C SER A 472 -17.80 -0.68 -26.86
N TRP A 473 -18.61 -1.74 -26.99
CA TRP A 473 -19.96 -1.64 -27.54
C TRP A 473 -20.84 -0.61 -26.84
N VAL A 474 -20.60 -0.35 -25.55
CA VAL A 474 -21.48 0.46 -24.69
C VAL A 474 -21.06 1.94 -24.67
N ASP A 475 -19.82 2.27 -25.02
CA ASP A 475 -19.26 3.61 -24.81
C ASP A 475 -19.86 4.66 -25.78
N GLY A 476 -20.49 4.22 -26.88
CA GLY A 476 -21.20 5.08 -27.83
C GLY A 476 -22.72 4.89 -27.88
N MET A 477 -23.28 4.02 -27.03
CA MET A 477 -24.72 3.78 -26.98
C MET A 477 -25.47 4.83 -26.16
N PRO A 478 -26.75 5.09 -26.49
CA PRO A 478 -27.64 5.92 -25.70
C PRO A 478 -27.61 5.60 -24.20
N SER A 479 -27.29 6.59 -23.37
CA SER A 479 -27.14 6.45 -21.92
C SER A 479 -27.95 7.47 -21.15
N THR A 480 -28.86 6.96 -20.32
CA THR A 480 -29.67 7.78 -19.39
C THR A 480 -28.83 8.56 -18.37
N ARG A 481 -27.60 8.13 -18.11
CA ARG A 481 -26.68 8.84 -17.19
C ARG A 481 -25.92 9.97 -17.85
N TYR A 482 -25.63 9.85 -19.14
CA TYR A 482 -24.82 10.81 -19.89
C TYR A 482 -25.65 11.72 -20.80
N GLY A 483 -26.95 11.44 -20.97
CA GLY A 483 -27.91 12.37 -21.57
C GLY A 483 -27.86 12.40 -23.10
N SER A 484 -27.91 11.24 -23.73
CA SER A 484 -28.33 10.93 -25.11
C SER A 484 -28.19 9.42 -25.23
#